data_AF-A0A926CR70-F1
#
_entry.id   AF-A0A926CR70-F1
#
_cell.length_a   1.000
_cell.length_b   1.000
_cell.length_c   1.000
_cell.angle_alpha   90.00
_cell.angle_beta   90.00
_cell.angle_gamma   90.00
#
_symmetry.space_group_name_H-M   'P 1'
#
loop_
_entity.id
_entity.type
_entity.pdbx_description
1 polymer ?
#
loop_
_entity_poly.entity_id
_entity_poly.type
_entity_poly.pdbx_seq_one_letter_code
_entity_poly.pdbx_strand_id
1 'polypeptide(L)' 'TPTCSQGVRWLLLTEPVTLSAAQLEAFGTIFELNARPVQPLNTRDLLADSE' A
#
# COMPACT_ATOMS: atom_id res chain seq x y z
N THR A 1 -6.61 -5.78 5.87
CA THR A 1 -7.25 -7.09 6.08
C THR A 1 -7.60 -7.25 7.55
N PRO A 2 -8.70 -7.93 7.91
CA PRO A 2 -8.94 -8.35 9.29
C PRO A 2 -7.74 -9.14 9.83
N THR A 3 -7.39 -9.05 11.10
CA THR A 3 -8.08 -8.45 12.26
C THR A 3 -7.91 -6.94 12.43
N CYS A 4 -7.25 -6.25 11.49
CA CYS A 4 -6.91 -4.82 11.60
C CYS A 4 -6.05 -4.49 12.84
N SER A 5 -5.14 -5.38 13.23
CA SER A 5 -4.22 -5.16 14.35
C SER A 5 -3.42 -3.86 14.20
N GLN A 6 -3.22 -3.17 15.33
CA GLN A 6 -2.49 -1.90 15.43
C GLN A 6 -1.01 -2.13 15.82
N GLY A 7 -0.24 -1.05 15.94
CA GLY A 7 1.17 -1.11 16.35
C GLY A 7 2.16 -1.46 15.22
N VAL A 8 1.72 -1.40 13.95
CA VAL A 8 2.57 -1.64 12.79
C VAL A 8 3.31 -0.36 12.42
N ARG A 9 4.65 -0.44 12.31
CA ARG A 9 5.48 0.63 11.74
C ARG A 9 5.47 0.51 10.21
N TRP A 10 5.02 1.56 9.52
CA TRP A 10 5.03 1.64 8.07
C TRP A 10 6.27 2.39 7.59
N LEU A 11 6.97 1.79 6.62
CA LEU A 11 8.01 2.45 5.82
C LEU A 11 7.52 2.38 4.38
N LEU A 12 7.23 3.54 3.78
CA LEU A 12 6.77 3.63 2.41
C LEU A 12 7.93 4.13 1.54
N LEU A 13 8.45 3.26 0.68
CA LEU A 13 9.45 3.65 -0.30
C LEU A 13 8.80 4.57 -1.35
N THR A 14 9.48 5.66 -1.68
CA THR A 14 9.00 6.66 -2.64
C THR A 14 9.29 6.26 -4.09
N GLU A 15 10.31 5.44 -4.32
CA GLU A 15 10.65 4.92 -5.64
C GLU A 15 9.80 3.67 -5.96
N PRO A 16 8.94 3.71 -6.99
CA PRO A 16 8.14 2.56 -7.38
C PRO A 16 8.99 1.54 -8.16
N VAL A 17 8.62 0.27 -8.05
CA VAL A 17 9.14 -0.77 -8.95
C VAL A 17 8.30 -0.85 -10.22
N THR A 18 8.94 -1.19 -11.34
CA THR A 18 8.27 -1.30 -12.63
C THR A 18 7.73 -2.70 -12.89
N LEU A 19 6.52 -2.81 -13.42
CA LEU A 19 5.95 -4.04 -13.98
C LEU A 19 5.55 -3.81 -15.44
N SER A 20 5.66 -4.86 -16.26
CA SER A 20 5.16 -4.83 -17.64
C SER A 20 3.63 -4.85 -17.68
N ALA A 21 3.04 -4.35 -18.77
CA ALA A 21 1.59 -4.39 -18.98
C ALA A 21 1.03 -5.81 -18.89
N ALA A 22 1.71 -6.80 -19.49
CA ALA A 22 1.27 -8.20 -19.45
C ALA A 22 1.22 -8.78 -18.01
N GLN A 23 2.16 -8.37 -17.15
CA GLN A 23 2.16 -8.79 -15.74
C GLN A 23 1.02 -8.13 -14.95
N LEU A 24 0.70 -6.86 -15.22
CA LEU A 24 -0.40 -6.15 -14.57
C LEU A 24 -1.75 -6.77 -14.91
N GLU A 25 -1.99 -7.08 -16.19
CA GLU A 25 -3.21 -7.76 -16.64
C GLU A 25 -3.34 -9.14 -15.98
N ALA A 26 -2.29 -9.96 -16.02
CA ALA A 26 -2.29 -11.27 -15.38
C ALA A 26 -2.59 -11.18 -13.87
N PHE A 27 -2.00 -10.21 -13.17
CA PHE A 27 -2.27 -9.98 -11.74
C PHE A 27 -3.74 -9.62 -11.48
N GLY A 28 -4.31 -8.71 -12.28
CA GLY A 28 -5.71 -8.29 -12.15
C GLY A 28 -6.74 -9.39 -12.43
N THR A 29 -6.37 -10.43 -13.20
CA THR A 29 -7.25 -11.59 -13.40
C THR A 29 -7.32 -12.54 -12.19
N ILE A 30 -6.28 -12.54 -11.35
CA ILE A 30 -6.18 -13.44 -10.18
C ILE A 30 -6.78 -12.79 -8.94
N PHE A 31 -6.54 -11.48 -8.78
CA PHE A 31 -6.99 -10.71 -7.62
C PHE A 31 -7.97 -9.62 -8.05
N GLU A 32 -9.21 -9.72 -7.56
CA GLU A 32 -10.21 -8.65 -7.69
C GLU A 32 -9.84 -7.42 -6.82
N LEU A 33 -10.82 -6.55 -6.53
CA LEU A 33 -10.68 -5.34 -5.73
C LEU A 33 -10.40 -5.63 -4.24
N ASN A 34 -9.19 -6.09 -3.94
CA ASN A 34 -8.74 -6.48 -2.60
C ASN A 34 -8.03 -5.34 -1.83
N ALA A 35 -7.86 -4.17 -2.46
CA ALA A 35 -7.30 -2.99 -1.82
C ALA A 35 -8.33 -2.37 -0.85
N ARG A 36 -7.97 -2.27 0.44
CA ARG A 36 -8.83 -1.62 1.44
C ARG A 36 -8.88 -0.10 1.16
N PRO A 37 -10.04 0.56 1.31
CA PRO A 37 -10.14 2.02 1.24
C PRO A 37 -9.21 2.72 2.24
N VAL A 38 -8.73 3.91 1.88
CA VAL A 38 -7.95 4.76 2.78
C VAL A 38 -8.70 5.03 4.09
N GLN A 39 -7.97 5.13 5.19
CA GLN A 39 -8.54 5.36 6.52
C GLN A 39 -8.14 6.77 7.00
N PRO A 40 -8.95 7.44 7.85
CA PRO A 40 -8.64 8.78 8.36
C PRO A 40 -7.27 8.86 9.01
N LEU A 41 -6.51 9.92 8.74
CA LEU A 41 -5.15 10.09 9.27
C LEU A 41 -5.14 10.26 10.80
N ASN A 42 -6.17 10.91 11.37
CA ASN A 42 -6.26 11.27 12.79
C ASN A 42 -5.02 12.06 13.23
N THR A 43 -4.44 11.74 14.38
CA THR A 43 -3.27 12.43 14.97
C THR A 43 -1.93 11.80 14.57
N ARG A 44 -1.88 11.06 13.45
CA ARG A 44 -0.65 10.41 12.99
C ARG A 44 0.13 11.35 12.07
N ASP A 45 1.40 11.53 12.36
CA ASP A 45 2.31 12.29 11.49
C ASP A 45 2.82 11.42 10.34
N LEU A 46 2.93 12.02 9.16
CA LEU A 46 3.63 11.43 8.01
C LEU A 46 5.01 12.08 7.94
N LEU A 47 6.03 11.29 8.30
CA LEU A 47 7.41 11.72 8.26
C LEU A 47 8.00 11.26 6.92
N ALA A 48 8.49 12.21 6.14
CA ALA A 48 9.40 11.90 5.03
C ALA A 48 10.80 11.74 5.64
N ASP A 49 11.48 10.64 5.31
CA ASP A 49 12.91 10.55 5.60
C ASP A 49 13.59 11.57 4.69
N SER A 50 14.01 12.69 5.28
CA SER A 50 14.88 13.65 4.62
C SER A 50 16.27 13.04 4.66
N GLU A 51 16.78 12.61 3.50
CA GLU A 51 18.20 12.30 3.34
C GLU A 51 19.09 13.40 3.94
#